data_AF-A0A654M0M5-F1
#
_entry.id   AF-A0A654M0M5-F1
#
_cell.length_a   1.000
_cell.length_b   1.000
_cell.length_c   1.000
_cell.angle_alpha   90.00
_cell.angle_beta   90.00
_cell.angle_gamma   90.00
#
_symmetry.space_group_name_H-M   'P 1'
#
loop_
_entity.id
_entity.type
_entity.pdbx_description
1 polymer ?
#
loop_
_entity_poly.entity_id
_entity_poly.type
_entity_poly.pdbx_seq_one_letter_code
_entity_poly.pdbx_strand_id
1 'polypeptide(L)' 'MISSRRRVGSWSYLKWGDIIPIILNDSIIAVRIKVLDIETSKYYASFITNEAYLAIKDWMDFRQSFGENIIYDSWIMRNL' A
#
# COMPACT_ATOMS: atom_id res chain seq x y z
N MET A 1 -2.44 6.20 9.33
CA MET A 1 -1.75 7.47 9.03
C MET A 1 -2.01 7.92 7.60
N ILE A 2 -1.99 7.02 6.61
CA ILE A 2 -2.94 7.13 5.49
C ILE A 2 -4.36 6.85 5.99
N SER A 3 -5.39 7.21 5.21
CA SER A 3 -6.84 7.23 5.52
C SER A 3 -7.44 5.96 6.17
N SER A 4 -6.64 4.91 6.41
CA SER A 4 -6.99 3.64 7.07
C SER A 4 -6.82 3.59 8.60
N ARG A 5 -6.40 4.66 9.27
CA ARG A 5 -6.20 4.73 10.75
C ARG A 5 -5.33 3.61 11.35
N ARG A 6 -4.32 3.12 10.62
CA ARG A 6 -3.36 2.10 11.11
C ARG A 6 -2.10 2.70 11.74
N ARG A 7 -1.46 1.92 12.64
CA ARG A 7 -0.19 2.23 13.32
C ARG A 7 0.97 2.27 12.32
N VAL A 8 2.01 3.03 12.65
CA VAL A 8 3.22 3.19 11.81
C VAL A 8 3.96 1.86 11.62
N GLY A 9 4.07 1.03 12.66
CA GLY A 9 4.81 -0.24 12.55
C GLY A 9 4.23 -1.20 11.51
N SER A 10 2.92 -1.16 11.25
CA SER A 10 2.29 -2.00 10.23
C SER A 10 2.77 -1.70 8.81
N TRP A 11 3.38 -0.53 8.55
CA TRP A 11 3.88 -0.13 7.24
C TRP A 11 5.14 -0.87 6.82
N SER A 12 5.97 -1.28 7.79
CA SER A 12 7.19 -2.05 7.53
C SER A 12 6.91 -3.42 6.91
N TYR A 13 5.68 -3.91 7.05
CA TYR A 13 5.23 -5.21 6.55
C TYR A 13 4.29 -5.10 5.35
N LEU A 14 4.10 -3.89 4.81
CA LEU A 14 3.17 -3.67 3.71
C LEU A 14 3.90 -3.83 2.37
N LYS A 15 3.39 -4.75 1.54
CA LYS A 15 3.91 -4.98 0.18
C LYS A 15 3.06 -4.28 -0.86
N TRP A 16 3.63 -4.04 -2.03
CA TRP A 16 2.94 -3.39 -3.14
C TRP A 16 1.68 -4.16 -3.55
N GLY A 17 1.78 -5.49 -3.60
CA GLY A 17 0.67 -6.38 -3.91
C GLY A 17 -0.46 -6.42 -2.88
N ASP A 18 -0.23 -5.94 -1.65
CA ASP A 18 -1.28 -5.85 -0.63
C ASP A 18 -2.27 -4.70 -0.90
N ILE A 19 -1.97 -3.84 -1.89
CA ILE A 19 -2.79 -2.70 -2.31
C ILE A 19 -3.50 -3.07 -3.61
N ILE A 20 -4.82 -3.19 -3.54
CA ILE A 20 -5.66 -3.64 -4.66
C ILE A 20 -6.69 -2.56 -4.95
N PRO A 21 -6.56 -1.80 -6.05
CA PRO A 21 -7.57 -0.84 -6.47
C PRO A 21 -8.83 -1.58 -6.94
N ILE A 22 -9.99 -1.03 -6.58
CA ILE A 22 -11.30 -1.49 -7.01
C ILE A 22 -11.79 -0.51 -8.06
N ILE A 23 -11.82 -0.98 -9.31
CA ILE A 23 -12.16 -0.19 -10.50
C ILE A 23 -13.60 -0.50 -10.90
N LEU A 24 -14.40 0.53 -11.12
CA LEU A 24 -15.74 0.43 -11.70
C LEU A 24 -15.88 1.53 -12.75
N ASN A 25 -16.32 1.18 -13.96
CA ASN A 25 -16.49 2.13 -15.08
C ASN A 25 -15.24 3.00 -15.30
N ASP A 26 -14.06 2.36 -15.40
CA ASP A 26 -12.74 3.00 -15.57
C ASP A 26 -12.33 4.00 -14.48
N SER A 27 -13.08 4.06 -13.37
CA SER A 27 -12.80 4.92 -12.23
C SER A 27 -12.44 4.11 -10.99
N ILE A 28 -11.41 4.54 -10.26
CA ILE A 28 -11.04 3.92 -8.98
C ILE A 28 -12.02 4.43 -7.90
N ILE A 29 -12.88 3.55 -7.41
CA ILE A 29 -13.90 3.90 -6.41
C ILE A 29 -13.35 3.74 -4.99
N ALA A 30 -12.55 2.71 -4.78
CA ALA A 30 -11.94 2.41 -3.49
C ALA A 30 -10.66 1.63 -3.71
N VAL A 31 -9.76 1.67 -2.73
CA VAL A 31 -8.55 0.85 -2.77
C VAL A 31 -8.50 0.03 -1.50
N ARG A 32 -8.50 -1.29 -1.66
CA ARG A 32 -8.40 -2.23 -0.56
C ARG A 32 -6.93 -2.43 -0.21
N ILE A 33 -6.61 -2.35 1.06
CA ILE A 33 -5.26 -2.61 1.58
C ILE A 33 -5.30 -3.76 2.59
N LYS A 34 -4.37 -4.70 2.47
CA LYS A 34 -4.16 -5.75 3.47
C LYS A 34 -3.03 -5.33 4.41
N VAL A 35 -3.32 -5.21 5.70
CA VAL A 35 -2.37 -4.69 6.68
C VAL A 35 -2.18 -5.69 7.81
N LEU A 36 -0.93 -5.94 8.20
CA LEU A 36 -0.59 -6.72 9.38
C LEU A 36 -0.75 -5.86 10.64
N ASP A 37 -1.53 -6.34 11.60
CA ASP A 37 -1.52 -5.81 12.96
C ASP A 37 -0.42 -6.52 13.76
N ILE A 38 0.55 -5.75 14.26
CA ILE A 38 1.70 -6.28 14.99
C ILE A 38 1.30 -6.81 16.36
N GLU A 39 0.27 -6.23 16.99
CA GLU A 39 -0.13 -6.63 18.34
C GLU A 39 -0.85 -7.97 18.33
N THR A 40 -1.70 -8.18 17.32
CA THR A 40 -2.49 -9.41 17.19
C THR A 40 -1.89 -10.42 16.22
N SER A 41 -0.80 -10.06 15.52
CA SER A 41 -0.18 -10.82 14.43
C SER A 41 -1.16 -11.28 13.34
N LYS A 42 -2.26 -10.53 13.15
CA LYS A 42 -3.32 -10.86 12.20
C LYS A 42 -3.36 -9.87 11.05
N TYR A 43 -3.70 -10.37 9.86
CA TYR A 43 -3.95 -9.53 8.71
C TYR A 43 -5.39 -9.03 8.71
N TYR A 44 -5.56 -7.74 8.44
CA TYR A 44 -6.85 -7.10 8.31
C TYR A 44 -6.95 -6.40 6.96
N ALA A 45 -8.13 -6.49 6.35
CA ALA A 45 -8.48 -5.63 5.24
C ALA A 45 -8.87 -4.25 5.76
N SER A 46 -8.43 -3.21 5.06
CA SER A 46 -8.87 -1.84 5.25
C SER A 46 -9.02 -1.18 3.88
N PHE A 47 -9.46 0.07 3.88
CA PHE A 47 -9.65 0.84 2.66
C PHE A 47 -8.89 2.15 2.77
N ILE A 48 -8.37 2.61 1.64
CA ILE A 48 -7.73 3.90 1.51
C ILE A 48 -8.42 4.68 0.39
N THR A 49 -8.30 6.00 0.49
CA THR A 49 -8.77 6.94 -0.53
C THR A 49 -7.94 6.83 -1.80
N ASN A 50 -8.51 7.26 -2.93
CA ASN A 50 -7.82 7.20 -4.23
C ASN A 50 -6.56 8.07 -4.23
N GLU A 51 -6.59 9.24 -3.58
CA GLU A 51 -5.45 10.15 -3.45
C GLU A 51 -4.29 9.48 -2.70
N ALA A 52 -4.61 8.69 -1.67
CA ALA A 52 -3.61 7.94 -0.92
C ALA A 52 -2.99 6.83 -1.76
N TYR A 53 -3.78 6.17 -2.61
CA TYR A 53 -3.27 5.19 -3.56
C TYR A 53 -2.33 5.82 -4.60
N LEU A 54 -2.72 6.96 -5.17
CA LEU A 54 -1.90 7.69 -6.12
C LEU A 54 -0.56 8.11 -5.50
N ALA A 55 -0.57 8.64 -4.27
CA ALA A 55 0.67 8.99 -3.57
C ALA A 55 1.60 7.79 -3.34
N ILE A 56 1.04 6.62 -3.02
CA ILE A 56 1.85 5.40 -2.90
C ILE A 56 2.38 4.98 -4.28
N LYS A 57 1.53 5.02 -5.32
CA LYS A 57 1.94 4.68 -6.69
C LYS A 57 3.09 5.58 -7.15
N ASP A 58 2.99 6.90 -6.95
CA ASP A 58 4.03 7.86 -7.29
C ASP A 58 5.35 7.55 -6.56
N TRP A 59 5.27 7.14 -5.29
CA TRP A 59 6.44 6.69 -4.53
C TRP A 59 7.08 5.42 -5.11
N MET A 60 6.27 4.44 -5.50
CA MET A 60 6.76 3.20 -6.11
C MET A 60 7.36 3.47 -7.50
N ASP A 61 6.71 4.32 -8.31
CA ASP A 61 7.18 4.73 -9.64
C ASP A 61 8.49 5.53 -9.53
N PHE A 62 8.60 6.41 -8.53
CA PHE A 62 9.84 7.12 -8.21
C PHE A 62 10.96 6.11 -7.93
N ARG A 63 10.74 5.12 -7.06
CA ARG A 63 11.74 4.07 -6.79
C ARG A 63 12.13 3.28 -8.03
N GLN A 64 11.16 2.95 -8.88
CA GLN A 64 11.42 2.29 -10.14
C GLN A 64 12.32 3.13 -11.06
N SER A 65 12.15 4.45 -11.06
CA SER A 65 12.99 5.37 -11.84
C SER A 65 14.47 5.40 -11.41
N PHE A 66 14.78 5.01 -10.17
CA PHE A 66 16.16 4.81 -9.69
C PHE A 66 16.73 3.42 -9.99
N GLY A 67 16.05 2.63 -10.83
CA GLY A 67 16.48 1.30 -11.25
C GLY A 67 16.09 0.17 -10.30
N GLU A 68 15.22 0.43 -9.31
CA GLU A 68 14.66 -0.64 -8.48
C GLU A 68 13.64 -1.45 -9.28
N ASN A 69 13.76 -2.77 -9.28
CA ASN A 69 12.77 -3.64 -9.90
C ASN A 69 11.56 -3.81 -8.95
N ILE A 70 10.54 -2.98 -9.13
CA ILE A 70 9.31 -3.04 -8.34
C ILE A 70 8.42 -4.18 -8.86
N ILE A 71 8.22 -5.19 -8.02
CA ILE A 71 7.37 -6.35 -8.26
C ILE A 71 6.26 -6.42 -7.20
N TYR A 72 5.31 -7.35 -7.38
CA TYR A 72 4.19 -7.54 -6.44
C TYR A 72 4.64 -7.71 -4.97
N ASP A 73 5.76 -8.39 -4.75
CA ASP A 73 6.29 -8.67 -3.41
C ASP A 73 7.17 -7.54 -2.85
N SER A 74 7.38 -6.44 -3.58
CA SER A 74 8.21 -5.33 -3.14
C SER A 74 7.59 -4.61 -1.94
N TRP A 75 8.38 -4.41 -0.89
CA TRP A 75 7.98 -3.63 0.28
C TRP A 75 7.74 -2.17 -0.10
N ILE A 76 6.73 -1.53 0.49
CA ILE A 76 6.43 -0.11 0.26
C ILE A 76 7.42 0.78 1.01
N MET A 77 7.69 0.46 2.27
CA MET A 77 8.73 1.11 3.04
C MET A 77 10.04 0.37 2.81
N ARG A 78 11.09 1.09 2.41
CA ARG A 78 12.44 0.52 2.36
C ARG A 78 12.94 0.34 3.79
N ASN A 79 13.52 -0.81 4.07
CA ASN A 79 14.46 -0.90 5.18
C ASN A 79 15.80 -0.44 4.61
N LEU A 80 16.30 0.71 5.06
CA LEU A 80 17.63 1.21 4.72
C LEU A 80 18.69 0.45 5.52
#